data_AF-A0A963QGX1-F1
#
_entry.id   AF-A0A963QGX1-F1
#
_cell.length_a   1.000
_cell.length_b   1.000
_cell.length_c   1.000
_cell.angle_alpha   90.00
_cell.angle_beta   90.00
_cell.angle_gamma   90.00
#
_symmetry.space_group_name_H-M   'P 1'
#
loop_
_entity.id
_entity.type
_entity.pdbx_description
1 polymer ?
#
loop_
_entity_poly.entity_id
_entity_poly.type
_entity_poly.pdbx_seq_one_letter_code
_entity_poly.pdbx_strand_id
1 'polypeptide(L)'
;MSRFSLFSALRRDSQGAAAVEFALVAPMLLTLLFGVMMIGIHMQAYNAVRSAAFDTERYTVVEYQRENKMLPVQIQQVALAIANRPPYGLKASELEACVTLADGFTEMTGAAKYDLELSYKPIEISGIFGFEPPRISYTQPIIVPGAGVPHDCNGGADGSDGG
;
A
#
# COMPACT_ATOMS: atom_id res chain seq x y z
N MET A 1 16.54 -61.78 -17.80
CA MET A 1 17.57 -60.77 -18.14
C MET A 1 16.96 -59.70 -19.05
N SER A 2 16.33 -58.64 -18.52
CA SER A 2 15.82 -57.50 -19.35
C SER A 2 15.51 -56.23 -18.53
N ARG A 3 16.40 -55.83 -17.61
CA ARG A 3 16.21 -54.61 -16.79
C ARG A 3 17.21 -53.49 -17.09
N PHE A 4 18.25 -53.77 -17.87
CA PHE A 4 19.31 -52.79 -18.19
C PHE A 4 19.07 -52.01 -19.48
N SER A 5 18.18 -52.47 -20.37
CA SER A 5 17.90 -51.83 -21.68
C SER A 5 17.08 -50.53 -21.58
N LEU A 6 16.18 -50.42 -20.58
CA LEU A 6 15.35 -49.22 -20.36
C LEU A 6 16.20 -47.97 -20.03
N PHE A 7 17.26 -48.12 -19.23
CA PHE A 7 18.16 -47.02 -18.88
C PHE A 7 18.98 -46.52 -20.07
N SER A 8 19.31 -47.41 -21.02
CA SER A 8 20.00 -47.04 -22.27
C SER A 8 19.08 -46.31 -23.25
N ALA A 9 17.77 -46.62 -23.26
CA ALA A 9 16.80 -45.94 -24.11
C ALA A 9 16.51 -44.51 -23.62
N LEU A 10 16.35 -44.33 -22.30
CA LEU A 10 16.23 -42.99 -21.69
C LEU A 10 17.46 -42.11 -21.94
N ARG A 11 18.68 -42.68 -21.99
CA ARG A 11 19.92 -41.94 -22.22
C ARG A 11 20.10 -41.44 -23.66
N ARG A 12 19.31 -41.94 -24.61
CA ARG A 12 19.44 -41.63 -26.05
C ARG A 12 18.29 -40.78 -26.57
N ASP A 13 17.32 -40.47 -25.72
CA ASP A 13 16.16 -39.66 -26.05
C ASP A 13 16.40 -38.20 -25.64
N SER A 14 16.79 -37.38 -26.63
CA SER A 14 17.05 -35.94 -26.45
C SER A 14 15.78 -35.14 -26.13
N GLN A 15 14.59 -35.66 -26.46
CA GLN A 15 13.33 -34.98 -26.12
C GLN A 15 13.02 -35.12 -24.63
N GLY A 16 13.30 -36.28 -24.03
CA GLY A 16 13.15 -36.49 -22.58
C GLY A 16 14.09 -35.61 -21.75
N ALA A 17 15.33 -35.41 -22.22
CA ALA A 17 16.29 -34.52 -21.56
C ALA A 17 15.82 -33.05 -21.57
N ALA A 18 15.32 -32.56 -22.71
CA ALA A 18 14.80 -31.19 -22.82
C ALA A 18 13.59 -30.94 -21.90
N ALA A 19 12.72 -31.94 -21.72
CA ALA A 19 11.58 -31.84 -20.79
C ALA A 19 12.04 -31.70 -19.33
N VAL A 20 13.11 -32.37 -18.93
CA VAL A 20 13.69 -32.27 -17.58
C VAL A 20 14.39 -30.92 -17.37
N GLU A 21 15.14 -30.44 -18.36
CA GLU A 21 15.76 -29.11 -18.30
C GLU A 21 14.70 -28.00 -18.16
N PHE A 22 13.60 -28.09 -18.93
CA PHE A 22 12.49 -27.18 -18.81
C PHE A 22 11.80 -27.27 -17.44
N ALA A 23 11.60 -28.48 -16.91
CA ALA A 23 10.99 -28.68 -15.60
C ALA A 23 11.81 -28.07 -14.45
N LEU A 24 13.13 -27.93 -14.62
CA LEU A 24 14.00 -27.28 -13.63
C LEU A 24 14.04 -25.76 -13.79
N VAL A 25 14.06 -25.25 -15.03
CA VAL A 25 14.21 -23.81 -15.30
C VAL A 25 12.87 -23.07 -15.23
N ALA A 26 11.76 -23.68 -15.68
CA ALA A 26 10.46 -23.04 -15.73
C ALA A 26 9.95 -22.55 -14.36
N PRO A 27 10.08 -23.30 -13.24
CA PRO A 27 9.68 -22.82 -11.93
C PRO A 27 10.45 -21.58 -11.47
N MET A 28 11.75 -21.51 -11.79
CA MET A 28 12.58 -20.34 -11.48
C MET A 28 12.13 -19.12 -12.29
N LEU A 29 11.87 -19.32 -13.58
CA LEU A 29 11.39 -18.24 -14.47
C LEU A 29 10.01 -17.72 -14.04
N LEU A 30 9.08 -18.61 -13.69
CA LEU A 30 7.77 -18.23 -13.17
C LEU A 30 7.87 -17.45 -11.86
N THR A 31 8.74 -17.90 -10.95
CA THR A 31 8.98 -17.21 -9.67
C THR A 31 9.49 -15.78 -9.91
N LEU A 32 10.45 -15.61 -10.83
CA LEU A 32 10.96 -14.29 -11.19
C LEU A 32 9.89 -13.42 -11.85
N LEU A 33 9.08 -13.98 -12.75
CA LEU A 33 7.99 -13.27 -13.41
C LEU A 33 6.96 -12.75 -12.41
N PHE A 34 6.50 -13.60 -11.49
CA PHE A 34 5.57 -13.19 -10.44
C PHE A 34 6.21 -12.22 -9.45
N GLY A 35 7.49 -12.41 -9.12
CA GLY A 35 8.23 -11.49 -8.25
C GLY A 35 8.26 -10.07 -8.81
N VAL A 36 8.58 -9.90 -10.10
CA VAL A 36 8.58 -8.58 -10.75
C VAL A 36 7.18 -7.98 -10.80
N MET A 37 6.16 -8.79 -11.08
CA MET A 37 4.76 -8.34 -11.07
C MET A 37 4.34 -7.83 -9.68
N MET A 38 4.70 -8.54 -8.61
CA MET A 38 4.41 -8.14 -7.23
C MET A 38 5.07 -6.81 -6.87
N ILE A 39 6.33 -6.60 -7.29
CA ILE A 39 7.02 -5.32 -7.09
C ILE A 39 6.26 -4.19 -7.82
N GLY A 40 5.79 -4.44 -9.05
CA GLY A 40 5.00 -3.47 -9.80
C GLY A 40 3.71 -3.05 -9.09
N ILE A 41 2.96 -4.03 -8.58
CA ILE A 41 1.71 -3.78 -7.81
C ILE A 41 2.02 -3.02 -6.52
N HIS A 42 3.09 -3.39 -5.81
CA HIS A 42 3.50 -2.71 -4.58
C HIS A 42 3.89 -1.25 -4.84
N MET A 43 4.65 -0.99 -5.91
CA MET A 43 5.04 0.37 -6.31
C MET A 43 3.84 1.20 -6.77
N GLN A 44 2.86 0.59 -7.45
CA GLN A 44 1.61 1.25 -7.78
C GLN A 44 0.88 1.71 -6.51
N ALA A 45 0.72 0.81 -5.53
CA ALA A 45 0.06 1.12 -4.26
C ALA A 45 0.80 2.23 -3.50
N TYR A 46 2.13 2.18 -3.45
CA TYR A 46 2.95 3.22 -2.83
C TYR A 46 2.73 4.60 -3.45
N ASN A 47 2.75 4.66 -4.79
CA ASN A 47 2.51 5.90 -5.50
C ASN A 47 1.06 6.41 -5.30
N ALA A 48 0.08 5.50 -5.27
CA ALA A 48 -1.31 5.88 -5.03
C ALA A 48 -1.52 6.46 -3.62
N VAL A 49 -0.95 5.85 -2.58
CA VAL A 49 -0.98 6.37 -1.20
C VAL A 49 -0.35 7.75 -1.14
N ARG A 50 0.85 7.90 -1.70
CA ARG A 50 1.58 9.17 -1.72
C ARG A 50 0.81 10.27 -2.43
N SER A 51 0.29 9.99 -3.63
CA SER A 51 -0.47 10.95 -4.42
C SER A 51 -1.80 11.33 -3.74
N ALA A 52 -2.50 10.38 -3.14
CA ALA A 52 -3.72 10.66 -2.37
C ALA A 52 -3.45 11.56 -1.16
N ALA A 53 -2.31 11.38 -0.48
CA ALA A 53 -1.91 12.26 0.63
C ALA A 53 -1.67 13.71 0.14
N PHE A 54 -0.97 13.90 -0.98
CA PHE A 54 -0.78 15.24 -1.59
C PHE A 54 -2.10 15.88 -2.03
N ASP A 55 -3.02 15.13 -2.61
CA ASP A 55 -4.32 15.67 -3.02
C ASP A 55 -5.17 16.06 -1.81
N THR A 56 -5.07 15.31 -0.72
CA THR A 56 -5.73 15.64 0.55
C THR A 56 -5.17 16.92 1.15
N GLU A 57 -3.85 17.09 1.15
CA GLU A 57 -3.19 18.33 1.58
C GLU A 57 -3.72 19.52 0.76
N ARG A 58 -3.67 19.43 -0.57
CA ARG A 58 -4.15 20.48 -1.47
C ARG A 58 -5.61 20.82 -1.24
N TYR A 59 -6.47 19.81 -1.11
CA TYR A 59 -7.88 20.00 -0.82
C TYR A 59 -8.08 20.74 0.52
N THR A 60 -7.37 20.30 1.57
CA THR A 60 -7.47 20.89 2.91
C THR A 60 -7.04 22.36 2.88
N VAL A 61 -5.91 22.66 2.25
CA VAL A 61 -5.42 24.05 2.12
C VAL A 61 -6.44 24.93 1.40
N VAL A 62 -7.06 24.44 0.33
CA VAL A 62 -8.10 25.18 -0.41
C VAL A 62 -9.33 25.43 0.46
N GLU A 63 -9.81 24.45 1.21
CA GLU A 63 -10.97 24.64 2.11
C GLU A 63 -10.68 25.68 3.20
N TYR A 64 -9.47 25.68 3.76
CA TYR A 64 -9.05 26.71 4.71
C TYR A 64 -8.97 28.11 4.10
N GLN A 65 -8.58 28.24 2.82
CA GLN A 65 -8.61 29.52 2.10
C GLN A 65 -10.03 30.03 1.85
N ARG A 66 -11.02 29.12 1.80
CA ARG A 66 -12.45 29.45 1.66
C ARG A 66 -13.14 29.69 3.00
N GLU A 67 -12.36 29.89 4.06
CA GLU A 67 -12.80 30.06 5.44
C GLU A 67 -13.49 28.81 6.04
N ASN A 68 -13.41 27.65 5.38
CA ASN A 68 -13.93 26.39 5.87
C ASN A 68 -12.85 25.63 6.66
N LYS A 69 -12.86 25.81 7.99
CA LYS A 69 -11.89 25.16 8.89
C LYS A 69 -12.27 23.71 9.12
N MET A 70 -11.52 22.80 8.52
CA MET A 70 -11.75 21.36 8.69
C MET A 70 -11.20 20.86 10.02
N LEU A 71 -11.98 20.03 10.71
CA LEU A 71 -11.49 19.29 11.88
C LEU A 71 -10.57 18.14 11.43
N PRO A 72 -9.62 17.67 12.26
CA PRO A 72 -8.74 16.55 11.91
C PRO A 72 -9.48 15.30 11.42
N VAL A 73 -10.60 14.95 12.07
CA VAL A 73 -11.47 13.84 11.64
C VAL A 73 -12.06 14.07 10.24
N GLN A 74 -12.36 15.32 9.86
CA GLN A 74 -12.86 15.62 8.51
C GLN A 74 -11.76 15.48 7.47
N ILE A 75 -10.53 15.90 7.80
CA ILE A 75 -9.35 15.72 6.93
C ILE A 75 -9.11 14.21 6.73
N GLN A 76 -9.19 13.41 7.80
CA GLN A 76 -9.09 11.95 7.73
C GLN A 76 -10.14 11.34 6.80
N GLN A 77 -11.42 11.73 6.94
CA GLN A 77 -12.50 11.22 6.08
C GLN A 77 -12.31 11.62 4.61
N VAL A 78 -11.84 12.85 4.35
CA VAL A 78 -11.50 13.28 2.99
C VAL A 78 -10.33 12.46 2.45
N ALA A 79 -9.31 12.20 3.25
CA ALA A 79 -8.16 11.38 2.84
C ALA A 79 -8.59 9.98 2.40
N LEU A 80 -9.42 9.31 3.21
CA LEU A 80 -9.99 7.99 2.89
C LEU A 80 -10.84 8.05 1.63
N ALA A 81 -11.66 9.10 1.47
CA ALA A 81 -12.54 9.26 0.33
C ALA A 81 -11.79 9.56 -0.98
N ILE A 82 -10.69 10.32 -0.94
CA ILE A 82 -9.81 10.56 -2.09
C ILE A 82 -9.09 9.27 -2.47
N ALA A 83 -8.44 8.63 -1.49
CA ALA A 83 -7.65 7.42 -1.68
C ALA A 83 -8.45 6.23 -2.27
N ASN A 84 -9.71 6.07 -1.89
CA ASN A 84 -10.58 5.00 -2.39
C ASN A 84 -11.11 5.24 -3.82
N ARG A 85 -11.19 6.49 -4.27
CA ARG A 85 -11.78 6.82 -5.58
C ARG A 85 -10.76 6.75 -6.72
N PRO A 86 -11.19 6.61 -7.99
CA PRO A 86 -10.30 6.79 -9.13
C PRO A 86 -9.63 8.18 -9.08
N PRO A 87 -8.33 8.29 -9.42
CA PRO A 87 -7.50 7.26 -10.07
C PRO A 87 -6.77 6.30 -9.10
N TYR A 88 -6.90 6.48 -7.78
CA TYR A 88 -6.10 5.75 -6.78
C TYR A 88 -6.65 4.37 -6.46
N GLY A 89 -7.98 4.25 -6.26
CA GLY A 89 -8.67 2.97 -6.14
C GLY A 89 -8.18 2.07 -5.00
N LEU A 90 -7.68 2.65 -3.90
CA LEU A 90 -7.22 1.90 -2.74
C LEU A 90 -8.41 1.27 -2.01
N LYS A 91 -8.31 -0.01 -1.63
CA LYS A 91 -9.39 -0.70 -0.93
C LYS A 91 -9.59 -0.10 0.46
N ALA A 92 -10.81 0.35 0.76
CA ALA A 92 -11.14 0.93 2.06
C ALA A 92 -10.88 -0.01 3.26
N SER A 93 -11.05 -1.33 3.08
CA SER A 93 -10.80 -2.31 4.15
C SER A 93 -9.33 -2.44 4.54
N GLU A 94 -8.42 -2.06 3.63
CA GLU A 94 -6.97 -2.18 3.79
C GLU A 94 -6.30 -0.82 3.99
N LEU A 95 -7.09 0.25 4.06
CA LEU A 95 -6.62 1.63 4.11
C LEU A 95 -6.94 2.24 5.47
N GLU A 96 -5.91 2.81 6.08
CA GLU A 96 -5.98 3.56 7.31
C GLU A 96 -5.45 4.98 7.07
N ALA A 97 -6.11 5.96 7.68
CA ALA A 97 -5.67 7.35 7.66
C ALA A 97 -5.59 7.85 9.09
N CYS A 98 -4.56 8.61 9.41
CA CYS A 98 -4.38 9.22 10.71
C CYS A 98 -3.95 10.68 10.51
N VAL A 99 -4.59 11.60 11.24
CA VAL A 99 -4.23 13.01 11.25
C VAL A 99 -3.92 13.40 12.68
N THR A 100 -2.67 13.78 12.93
CA THR A 100 -2.21 14.25 14.25
C THR A 100 -1.74 15.68 14.15
N LEU A 101 -1.83 16.40 15.27
CA LEU A 101 -1.18 17.70 15.38
C LEU A 101 0.33 17.47 15.50
N ALA A 102 1.09 18.03 14.57
CA ALA A 102 2.54 17.88 14.55
C ALA A 102 3.19 18.90 15.48
N ASP A 103 4.11 18.43 16.33
CA ASP A 103 4.94 19.30 17.14
C ASP A 103 6.00 19.96 16.26
N GLY A 104 5.92 21.29 16.11
CA GLY A 104 6.89 22.04 15.33
C GLY A 104 6.56 23.52 15.17
N PHE A 105 7.60 24.34 15.01
CA PHE A 105 7.42 25.75 14.67
C PHE A 105 6.94 25.86 13.22
N THR A 106 5.80 26.51 13.02
CA THR A 106 5.45 27.05 11.71
C THR A 106 6.16 28.39 11.54
N GLU A 107 6.82 28.62 10.40
CA GLU A 107 7.41 29.94 10.10
C GLU A 107 6.35 31.05 10.04
N MET A 108 5.08 30.65 9.90
CA MET A 108 3.91 31.50 9.95
C MET A 108 3.34 31.54 11.37
N THR A 109 3.42 32.70 12.03
CA THR A 109 2.78 32.94 13.32
C THR A 109 1.28 32.65 13.24
N GLY A 110 0.79 31.71 14.05
CA GLY A 110 -0.63 31.34 14.09
C GLY A 110 -1.07 30.34 13.03
N ALA A 111 -0.15 29.59 12.40
CA ALA A 111 -0.48 28.42 11.60
C ALA A 111 -0.38 27.11 12.41
N ALA A 112 -1.14 26.11 11.99
CA ALA A 112 -1.09 24.76 12.52
C ALA A 112 -0.44 23.84 11.49
N LYS A 113 0.36 22.88 11.96
CA LYS A 113 0.89 21.79 11.16
C LYS A 113 0.22 20.48 11.59
N TYR A 114 -0.44 19.81 10.66
CA TYR A 114 -0.93 18.44 10.86
C TYR A 114 -0.03 17.47 10.11
N ASP A 115 0.21 16.29 10.67
CA ASP A 115 0.82 15.19 9.92
C ASP A 115 -0.29 14.20 9.54
N LEU A 116 -0.52 14.02 8.24
CA LEU A 116 -1.42 13.02 7.66
C LEU A 116 -0.61 11.76 7.36
N GLU A 117 -0.81 10.71 8.12
CA GLU A 117 -0.30 9.37 7.81
C GLU A 117 -1.36 8.57 7.07
N LEU A 118 -1.01 8.06 5.89
CA LEU A 118 -1.80 7.07 5.17
C LEU A 118 -1.06 5.74 5.19
N SER A 119 -1.74 4.69 5.67
CA SER A 119 -1.24 3.32 5.75
C SER A 119 -2.11 2.41 4.89
N TYR A 120 -1.49 1.55 4.08
CA TYR A 120 -2.19 0.65 3.18
C TYR A 120 -1.58 -0.75 3.20
N LYS A 121 -2.43 -1.79 3.25
CA LYS A 121 -2.02 -3.19 3.12
C LYS A 121 -2.14 -3.67 1.66
N PRO A 122 -1.03 -3.92 0.95
CA PRO A 122 -1.08 -4.45 -0.41
C PRO A 122 -1.56 -5.90 -0.45
N ILE A 123 -1.83 -6.40 -1.67
CA ILE A 123 -2.27 -7.78 -1.87
C ILE A 123 -1.26 -8.80 -1.33
N GLU A 124 -1.78 -9.82 -0.65
CA GLU A 124 -0.99 -10.89 -0.04
C GLU A 124 -1.06 -12.17 -0.88
N ILE A 125 0.06 -12.90 -0.91
CA ILE A 125 0.16 -14.22 -1.57
C ILE A 125 0.69 -15.30 -0.61
N SER A 126 0.37 -15.15 0.68
CA SER A 126 0.86 -16.00 1.78
C SER A 126 0.71 -17.50 1.50
N GLY A 127 -0.32 -17.92 0.76
CA GLY A 127 -0.56 -19.31 0.38
C GLY A 127 0.48 -19.96 -0.55
N ILE A 128 1.38 -19.19 -1.19
CA ILE A 128 2.40 -19.74 -2.11
C ILE A 128 3.81 -19.67 -1.51
N PHE A 129 4.15 -18.55 -0.86
CA PHE A 129 5.53 -18.28 -0.41
C PHE A 129 5.66 -17.97 1.09
N GLY A 130 4.57 -18.00 1.87
CA GLY A 130 4.59 -17.71 3.31
C GLY A 130 5.03 -16.28 3.66
N PHE A 131 4.91 -15.34 2.71
CA PHE A 131 5.33 -13.95 2.88
C PHE A 131 4.11 -13.04 3.03
N GLU A 132 4.06 -12.33 4.16
CA GLU A 132 3.13 -11.24 4.42
C GLU A 132 3.81 -9.92 3.99
N PRO A 133 3.30 -9.21 2.97
CA PRO A 133 3.89 -7.95 2.57
C PRO A 133 3.75 -6.91 3.69
N PRO A 134 4.79 -6.09 3.94
CA PRO A 134 4.66 -5.01 4.91
C PRO A 134 3.61 -4.01 4.44
N ARG A 135 2.92 -3.40 5.41
CA ARG A 135 2.08 -2.21 5.15
C ARG A 135 2.95 -1.08 4.61
N ILE A 136 2.39 -0.37 3.65
CA ILE A 136 2.96 0.86 3.12
C ILE A 136 2.45 2.00 3.98
N SER A 137 3.33 2.76 4.63
CA SER A 137 2.96 4.00 5.31
C SER A 137 3.65 5.19 4.64
N TYR A 138 2.92 6.29 4.48
CA TYR A 138 3.43 7.57 4.00
C TYR A 138 2.83 8.72 4.80
N THR A 139 3.69 9.59 5.34
CA THR A 139 3.29 10.77 6.09
C THR A 139 3.46 12.03 5.23
N GLN A 140 2.39 12.82 5.13
CA GLN A 140 2.39 14.13 4.50
C GLN A 140 2.10 15.23 5.52
N PRO A 141 2.98 16.25 5.65
CA PRO A 141 2.65 17.42 6.44
C PRO A 141 1.62 18.30 5.72
N ILE A 142 0.64 18.80 6.46
CA ILE A 142 -0.39 19.73 6.00
C ILE A 142 -0.28 20.99 6.86
N ILE A 143 0.00 22.14 6.24
CA ILE A 143 0.13 23.43 6.95
C ILE A 143 -1.09 24.27 6.64
N VAL A 144 -1.82 24.68 7.68
CA VAL A 144 -3.05 25.47 7.55
C VAL A 144 -3.06 26.68 8.50
N PRO A 145 -3.72 27.79 8.13
CA PRO A 145 -3.88 28.94 9.02
C PRO A 145 -4.78 28.61 10.22
N GLY A 146 -4.41 29.11 11.40
CA GLY A 146 -5.18 28.99 12.64
C GLY A 146 -4.50 28.12 13.70
N ALA A 147 -5.11 28.07 14.88
CA ALA A 147 -4.69 27.18 15.95
C ALA A 147 -5.07 25.73 15.61
N GLY A 148 -4.14 24.81 15.83
CA GLY A 148 -4.36 23.39 15.64
C GLY A 148 -5.24 22.80 16.73
N VAL A 149 -6.02 21.78 16.38
CA VAL A 149 -6.80 21.00 17.34
C VAL A 149 -6.13 19.64 17.50
N PRO A 150 -5.75 19.24 18.73
CA PRO A 150 -5.21 17.91 18.96
C PRO A 150 -6.21 16.83 18.55
N HIS A 151 -5.70 15.77 17.93
CA HIS A 151 -6.46 14.59 17.57
C HIS A 151 -5.56 13.38 17.73
N ASP A 152 -6.06 12.37 18.44
CA ASP A 152 -5.38 11.09 18.63
C ASP A 152 -6.00 10.05 17.71
N CYS A 153 -5.15 9.34 16.98
CA CYS A 153 -5.55 8.25 16.09
C CYS A 153 -5.61 6.89 16.79
N ASN A 154 -5.32 6.81 18.09
CA ASN A 154 -5.45 5.60 18.90
C ASN A 154 -6.89 5.07 19.05
N GLY A 155 -7.87 5.67 18.36
CA GLY A 155 -9.24 5.16 18.22
C GLY A 155 -9.46 4.25 16.99
N GLY A 156 -8.43 3.59 16.48
CA GLY A 156 -8.54 2.68 15.34
C GLY A 156 -8.97 1.26 15.73
N ALA A 157 -10.14 0.85 15.23
CA ALA A 157 -10.75 -0.49 15.28
C ALA A 157 -11.61 -0.85 16.51
N ASP A 158 -12.77 -0.21 16.65
CA ASP A 158 -13.95 -0.92 17.18
C ASP A 158 -15.03 -1.00 16.09
N GLY A 159 -14.85 -2.00 15.23
CA GLY A 159 -15.87 -2.50 14.31
C GLY A 159 -16.44 -3.83 14.82
N SER A 160 -16.65 -3.95 16.13
CA SER A 160 -17.16 -5.16 16.79
C SER A 160 -18.30 -4.83 17.75
N ASP A 161 -19.35 -4.15 17.29
CA ASP A 161 -20.64 -4.22 17.95
C ASP A 161 -21.68 -4.77 16.98
N GLY A 162 -21.85 -6.10 17.09
CA GLY A 162 -23.02 -6.79 16.58
C GLY A 162 -24.26 -6.40 17.37
N GLY A 163 -25.36 -6.25 16.62
CA GLY A 163 -26.74 -6.21 17.08
C GLY A 163 -27.64 -6.66 15.94
#